data_AF-A0A3C1Q677-F1
#
_entry.id   AF-A0A3C1Q677-F1
#
_cell.length_a   1.000
_cell.length_b   1.000
_cell.length_c   1.000
_cell.angle_alpha   90.00
_cell.angle_beta   90.00
_cell.angle_gamma   90.00
#
_symmetry.space_group_name_H-M   'P 1'
#
loop_
_entity.id
_entity.type
_entity.pdbx_description
1 polymer ?
#
loop_
_entity_poly.entity_id
_entity_poly.type
_entity_poly.pdbx_seq_one_letter_code
_entity_poly.pdbx_strand_id
1 'polypeptide(L)'
;FGWSKLAKRYSTFTRPEGASHHWQSMSLGRFLNYSRCITFRISENGLYVEVFPLLSLGHPPLYFPWSHIRFRKEAVGLFGKNYLYDLGTPRGGRMAVQEKMHRVILREIQGD
;
A
#
# COMPACT_ATOMS: atom_id res chain seq x y z
N PHE A 1 2.83 -6.69 13.82
CA PHE A 1 2.61 -6.37 12.39
C PHE A 1 1.87 -5.05 12.32
N GLY A 2 2.15 -4.16 11.37
CA GLY A 2 1.51 -2.84 11.31
C GLY A 2 2.45 -1.76 10.79
N TRP A 3 1.94 -0.53 10.72
CA TRP A 3 2.61 0.60 10.06
C TRP A 3 4.00 0.87 10.63
N SER A 4 4.13 0.99 11.96
CA SER A 4 5.41 1.27 12.63
C SER A 4 6.48 0.21 12.37
N LYS A 5 6.11 -1.06 12.14
CA LYS A 5 7.07 -2.11 11.80
C LYS A 5 7.56 -1.98 10.35
N LEU A 6 6.67 -1.62 9.42
CA LEU A 6 7.03 -1.37 8.03
C LEU A 6 7.89 -0.10 7.92
N ALA A 7 7.54 0.94 8.68
CA ALA A 7 8.28 2.19 8.74
C ALA A 7 9.77 2.01 9.06
N LYS A 8 10.13 1.05 9.92
CA LYS A 8 11.54 0.77 10.24
C LYS A 8 12.40 0.41 9.02
N ARG A 9 11.81 -0.09 7.94
CA ARG A 9 12.55 -0.57 6.76
C ARG A 9 12.17 0.13 5.46
N TYR A 10 10.96 0.67 5.40
CA TYR A 10 10.38 1.22 4.18
C TYR A 10 10.01 2.70 4.33
N SER A 11 10.26 3.35 5.47
CA SER A 11 9.93 4.77 5.60
C SER A 11 10.81 5.62 4.69
N THR A 12 10.18 6.56 3.97
CA THR A 12 10.90 7.58 3.21
C THR A 12 10.02 8.82 3.05
N PHE A 13 10.63 9.99 3.26
CA PHE A 13 9.96 11.27 3.06
C PHE A 13 10.19 11.82 1.65
N THR A 14 11.13 11.24 0.91
CA THR A 14 11.35 11.56 -0.50
C THR A 14 10.20 10.97 -1.30
N ARG A 15 9.41 11.84 -1.93
CA ARG A 15 8.33 11.42 -2.82
C ARG A 15 8.94 11.03 -4.18
N PRO A 16 8.78 9.79 -4.65
CA PRO A 16 9.25 9.42 -5.97
C PRO A 16 8.42 10.13 -7.05
N GLU A 17 8.92 10.18 -8.27
CA GLU A 17 8.13 10.60 -9.42
C GLU A 17 7.10 9.53 -9.79
N GLY A 18 6.00 9.97 -10.42
CA GLY A 18 4.98 9.08 -10.96
C GLY A 18 3.55 9.41 -10.54
N ALA A 19 2.61 8.54 -10.91
CA ALA A 19 1.18 8.80 -10.84
C ALA A 19 0.66 8.72 -9.40
N SER A 20 -0.07 9.76 -8.95
CA SER A 20 -0.67 9.80 -7.62
C SER A 20 -2.17 9.47 -7.65
N HIS A 21 -2.60 8.64 -6.71
CA HIS A 21 -3.99 8.26 -6.48
C HIS A 21 -4.37 8.61 -5.04
N HIS A 22 -5.06 9.73 -4.88
CA HIS A 22 -5.51 10.26 -3.59
C HIS A 22 -6.86 9.66 -3.15
N TRP A 23 -7.19 9.83 -1.87
CA TRP A 23 -8.48 9.46 -1.26
C TRP A 23 -8.81 7.97 -1.36
N GLN A 24 -7.77 7.15 -1.38
CA GLN A 24 -7.90 5.71 -1.47
C GLN A 24 -8.10 5.11 -0.07
N SER A 25 -8.68 3.92 -0.05
CA SER A 25 -8.81 3.12 1.17
C SER A 25 -7.92 1.89 1.10
N MET A 26 -7.34 1.52 2.23
CA MET A 26 -6.57 0.29 2.38
C MET A 26 -6.72 -0.29 3.78
N SER A 27 -6.48 -1.59 3.93
CA SER A 27 -6.24 -2.18 5.25
C SER A 27 -4.82 -2.68 5.37
N LEU A 28 -4.29 -2.65 6.59
CA LEU A 28 -2.96 -3.17 6.92
C LEU A 28 -3.07 -4.19 8.07
N GLY A 29 -2.84 -5.46 7.74
CA GLY A 29 -3.03 -6.56 8.70
C GLY A 29 -4.52 -6.81 9.00
N ARG A 30 -4.84 -7.21 10.23
CA ARG A 30 -6.21 -7.59 10.64
C ARG A 30 -7.03 -6.42 11.18
N PHE A 31 -6.37 -5.42 11.79
CA PHE A 31 -7.06 -4.42 12.61
C PHE A 31 -6.91 -2.97 12.13
N LEU A 32 -5.97 -2.68 11.22
CA LEU A 32 -5.76 -1.32 10.74
C LEU A 32 -6.51 -1.13 9.43
N ASN A 33 -7.50 -0.24 9.44
CA ASN A 33 -8.24 0.17 8.25
C ASN A 33 -8.07 1.68 8.08
N TYR A 34 -7.64 2.07 6.88
CA TYR A 34 -7.46 3.45 6.47
C TYR A 34 -8.48 3.74 5.39
N SER A 35 -9.52 4.49 5.71
CA SER A 35 -10.64 4.76 4.81
C SER A 35 -10.52 6.17 4.25
N ARG A 36 -10.42 6.30 2.92
CA ARG A 36 -10.34 7.58 2.20
C ARG A 36 -9.30 8.55 2.77
N CYS A 37 -8.17 8.01 3.22
CA CYS A 37 -7.09 8.82 3.80
C CYS A 37 -5.72 8.37 3.33
N ILE A 38 -5.65 7.51 2.31
CA ILE A 38 -4.39 7.06 1.72
C ILE A 38 -4.19 7.73 0.37
N THR A 39 -2.98 8.21 0.13
CA THR A 39 -2.47 8.44 -1.21
C THR A 39 -1.53 7.30 -1.56
N PHE A 40 -1.79 6.65 -2.69
CA PHE A 40 -0.81 5.78 -3.35
C PHE A 40 -0.10 6.58 -4.42
N ARG A 41 1.21 6.40 -4.56
CA ARG A 41 1.94 6.88 -5.73
C ARG A 41 2.69 5.74 -6.38
N ILE A 42 2.43 5.57 -7.66
CA ILE A 42 3.02 4.56 -8.53
C ILE A 42 4.27 5.17 -9.14
N SER A 43 5.41 4.58 -8.85
CA SER A 43 6.68 4.94 -9.48
C SER A 43 7.21 3.76 -10.27
N GLU A 44 8.15 4.01 -11.17
CA GLU A 44 8.80 2.97 -11.98
C GLU A 44 9.34 1.82 -11.12
N ASN A 45 9.93 2.13 -9.96
CA ASN A 45 10.61 1.14 -9.12
C ASN A 45 9.80 0.63 -7.93
N GLY A 46 8.58 1.13 -7.71
CA GLY A 46 7.80 0.74 -6.55
C GLY A 46 6.56 1.57 -6.23
N LEU A 47 5.94 1.20 -5.11
CA LEU A 47 4.74 1.80 -4.56
C LEU A 47 5.05 2.66 -3.35
N TYR A 48 4.74 3.94 -3.45
CA TYR A 48 4.73 4.87 -2.33
C TYR A 48 3.33 4.94 -1.71
N VAL A 49 3.25 4.96 -0.38
CA VAL A 49 2.02 4.99 0.41
C VAL A 49 2.16 6.04 1.50
N GLU A 50 1.32 7.06 1.46
CA GLU A 50 1.24 8.08 2.51
C GLU A 50 -0.17 8.14 3.09
N VAL A 51 -0.25 8.35 4.40
CA VAL A 51 -1.50 8.73 5.07
C VAL A 51 -1.66 10.24 4.92
N PHE A 52 -2.90 10.71 4.79
CA PHE A 52 -3.24 12.11 4.75
C PHE A 52 -2.54 12.88 5.89
N PRO A 53 -1.83 14.00 5.62
CA PRO A 53 -0.93 14.62 6.59
C PRO A 53 -1.55 14.98 7.95
N LEU A 54 -2.83 15.37 7.99
CA LEU A 54 -3.51 15.68 9.26
C LEU A 54 -3.78 14.44 10.12
N LEU A 55 -3.78 13.25 9.51
CA LEU A 55 -3.98 11.96 10.17
C LEU A 55 -2.67 11.13 10.23
N SER A 56 -1.55 11.68 9.78
CA SER A 56 -0.29 10.95 9.63
C SER A 56 0.55 10.90 10.91
N LEU A 57 0.04 11.36 12.06
CA LEU A 57 0.76 11.27 13.34
C LEU A 57 1.12 9.80 13.62
N GLY A 58 2.42 9.51 13.71
CA GLY A 58 2.95 8.15 13.87
C GLY A 58 2.92 7.26 12.62
N HIS A 59 2.54 7.81 11.47
CA HIS A 59 2.42 7.10 10.19
C HIS A 59 3.33 7.73 9.12
N PRO A 60 4.66 7.58 9.23
CA PRO A 60 5.58 8.09 8.21
C PRO A 60 5.28 7.43 6.86
N PRO A 61 5.40 8.15 5.74
CA PRO A 61 5.16 7.55 4.43
C PRO A 61 6.09 6.36 4.16
N LEU A 62 5.59 5.39 3.40
CA LEU A 62 6.26 4.13 3.13
C LEU A 62 6.52 3.97 1.64
N TYR A 63 7.65 3.39 1.27
CA TYR A 63 7.98 3.06 -0.11
C TYR A 63 8.38 1.59 -0.22
N PHE A 64 7.68 0.85 -1.09
CA PHE A 64 7.87 -0.57 -1.31
C PHE A 64 8.34 -0.83 -2.73
N PRO A 65 9.53 -1.43 -2.95
CA PRO A 65 9.92 -1.91 -4.26
C PRO A 65 8.93 -2.94 -4.80
N TRP A 66 8.67 -3.00 -6.11
CA TRP A 66 7.75 -3.98 -6.71
C TRP A 66 8.15 -5.43 -6.38
N SER A 67 9.45 -5.72 -6.34
CA SER A 67 10.00 -7.02 -5.94
C SER A 67 9.59 -7.46 -4.53
N HIS A 68 9.20 -6.53 -3.66
CA HIS A 68 8.77 -6.76 -2.28
C HIS A 68 7.24 -6.80 -2.13
N ILE A 69 6.50 -6.67 -3.23
CA ILE A 69 5.04 -6.73 -3.25
C ILE A 69 4.64 -8.01 -3.99
N ARG A 70 3.76 -8.80 -3.37
CA ARG A 70 3.26 -10.05 -3.97
C ARG A 70 1.75 -10.14 -3.84
N PHE A 71 1.07 -10.30 -4.96
CA PHE A 71 -0.37 -10.56 -4.96
C PHE A 71 -0.65 -11.92 -4.29
N ARG A 72 -1.72 -11.98 -3.51
CA ARG A 72 -2.12 -13.21 -2.79
C ARG A 72 -3.44 -13.75 -3.28
N LYS A 73 -4.51 -12.96 -3.14
CA LYS A 73 -5.86 -13.37 -3.53
C LYS A 73 -6.84 -12.21 -3.50
N GLU A 74 -7.94 -12.39 -4.22
CA GLU A 74 -9.17 -11.66 -4.01
C GLU A 74 -9.89 -12.17 -2.76
N ALA A 75 -10.56 -11.28 -2.03
CA ALA A 75 -11.39 -11.59 -0.87
C ALA A 75 -12.64 -10.73 -0.87
N VAL A 76 -13.74 -11.26 -0.34
CA VAL A 76 -14.96 -10.49 -0.09
C VAL A 76 -14.76 -9.70 1.20
N GLY A 77 -14.98 -8.38 1.12
CA GLY A 77 -14.99 -7.46 2.24
C GLY A 77 -16.35 -6.80 2.43
N LEU A 78 -16.46 -5.96 3.47
CA LEU A 78 -17.72 -5.31 3.87
C LEU A 78 -18.28 -4.35 2.79
N PHE A 79 -17.44 -3.85 1.89
CA PHE A 79 -17.79 -2.88 0.85
C PHE A 79 -17.46 -3.39 -0.56
N GLY A 80 -17.55 -4.71 -0.77
CA GLY A 80 -17.23 -5.36 -2.05
C GLY A 80 -15.89 -6.11 -2.02
N LYS A 81 -15.21 -6.18 -3.16
CA LYS A 81 -13.97 -6.96 -3.32
C LYS A 81 -12.76 -6.22 -2.77
N ASN A 82 -11.96 -6.93 -1.99
CA ASN A 82 -10.64 -6.50 -1.52
C ASN A 82 -9.56 -7.41 -2.09
N TYR A 83 -8.44 -6.83 -2.48
CA TYR A 83 -7.32 -7.56 -3.09
C TYR A 83 -6.15 -7.55 -2.15
N LEU A 84 -5.73 -8.74 -1.70
CA LEU A 84 -4.71 -8.90 -0.68
C LEU A 84 -3.32 -9.03 -1.32
N TYR A 85 -2.38 -8.30 -0.75
CA TYR A 85 -0.97 -8.30 -1.09
C TYR A 85 -0.13 -8.56 0.15
N ASP A 86 0.94 -9.31 -0.03
CA ASP A 86 2.01 -9.39 0.94
C ASP A 86 3.01 -8.26 0.67
N LEU A 87 3.46 -7.64 1.76
CA LEU A 87 4.46 -6.57 1.73
C LEU A 87 5.74 -7.02 2.44
N GLY A 88 6.89 -6.84 1.78
CA GLY A 88 8.23 -7.02 2.30
C GLY A 88 8.79 -8.44 2.28
N THR A 89 10.12 -8.56 2.33
CA THR A 89 10.89 -9.81 2.28
C THR A 89 11.83 -9.95 3.50
N PRO A 90 11.69 -10.98 4.38
CA PRO A 90 10.51 -11.83 4.52
C PRO A 90 9.29 -11.01 4.96
N ARG A 91 8.09 -11.55 4.67
CA ARG A 91 6.76 -10.95 4.87
C ARG A 91 6.67 -10.00 6.07
N GLY A 92 6.69 -8.69 5.79
CA GLY A 92 6.56 -7.61 6.77
C GLY A 92 5.12 -7.23 7.13
N GLY A 93 4.17 -7.42 6.20
CA GLY A 93 2.76 -7.05 6.38
C GLY A 93 1.80 -7.66 5.36
N ARG A 94 0.49 -7.41 5.55
CA ARG A 94 -0.57 -7.60 4.54
C ARG A 94 -1.17 -6.26 4.24
N MET A 95 -1.32 -5.94 2.98
CA MET A 95 -2.16 -4.84 2.53
C MET A 95 -3.37 -5.41 1.81
N ALA A 96 -4.55 -4.88 2.10
CA ALA A 96 -5.70 -5.07 1.21
C ALA A 96 -6.07 -3.73 0.58
N VAL A 97 -6.32 -3.74 -0.73
CA VAL A 97 -6.71 -2.55 -1.49
C VAL A 97 -8.01 -2.79 -2.25
N GLN A 98 -8.67 -1.70 -2.61
CA GLN A 98 -9.85 -1.72 -3.48
C GLN A 98 -9.48 -2.04 -4.93
N GLU A 99 -10.47 -2.48 -5.71
CA GLU A 99 -10.31 -2.87 -7.12
C GLU A 99 -9.56 -1.84 -7.98
N LYS A 100 -9.87 -0.54 -7.80
CA LYS A 100 -9.19 0.55 -8.51
C LYS A 100 -7.67 0.47 -8.35
N MET A 101 -7.19 0.32 -7.11
CA MET A 101 -5.74 0.20 -6.86
C MET A 101 -5.19 -1.16 -7.25
N HIS A 102 -5.97 -2.23 -7.09
CA HIS A 102 -5.56 -3.56 -7.54
C HIS A 102 -5.20 -3.57 -9.02
N ARG A 103 -6.05 -3.01 -9.89
CA ARG A 103 -5.81 -2.96 -11.33
C ARG A 103 -4.54 -2.19 -11.69
N VAL A 104 -4.25 -1.12 -10.95
CA VAL A 104 -3.02 -0.32 -11.14
C VAL A 104 -1.80 -1.10 -10.68
N ILE A 105 -1.79 -1.58 -9.44
CA ILE A 105 -0.65 -2.32 -8.86
C ILE A 105 -0.36 -3.62 -9.62
N LEU A 106 -1.40 -4.34 -10.07
CA LEU A 106 -1.23 -5.59 -10.80
C LEU A 106 -0.54 -5.38 -12.15
N ARG A 107 -0.83 -4.27 -12.85
CA ARG A 107 -0.18 -3.93 -14.11
C ARG A 107 1.33 -3.74 -13.94
N GLU A 108 1.74 -3.04 -12.89
CA GLU A 108 3.16 -2.83 -12.59
C GLU A 108 3.86 -4.14 -12.24
N ILE A 109 3.25 -4.99 -11.40
CA ILE A 109 3.85 -6.27 -10.99
C ILE A 109 3.94 -7.29 -12.14
N GLN A 110 3.08 -7.19 -13.16
CA GLN A 110 3.08 -8.09 -14.32
C GLN A 110 3.87 -7.55 -15.52
N GLY A 111 4.23 -6.27 -15.51
CA GLY A 111 5.01 -5.62 -16.56
C GLY A 111 6.53 -5.78 -16.43
N ASP A 112 7.00 -6.17 -15.23
CA ASP A 112 8.37 -6.60 -14.91
C ASP A 112 8.57 -8.11 -15.13
#